data_AF-A0A940P086-F1
#
_entry.id   AF-A0A940P086-F1
#
_cell.length_a   1.000
_cell.length_b   1.000
_cell.length_c   1.000
_cell.angle_alpha   90.00
_cell.angle_beta   90.00
_cell.angle_gamma   90.00
#
_symmetry.space_group_name_H-M   'P 1'
#
loop_
_entity.id
_entity.type
_entity.pdbx_description
1 polymer ?
#
loop_
_entity_poly.entity_id
_entity_poly.type
_entity_poly.pdbx_seq_one_letter_code
_entity_poly.pdbx_strand_id
1 'polypeptide(L)'
;MQELILVVDGDGFHRRTAERILKASGYRVGCLSSGEALLAFMKSEKADLILLDLHLTGIDGFATLQKLRALPNGANVPVLALIEKYNAEDETKAVSAGAEGFVVTPFTPSVLLLNVRNTLELAGLRGGIKQPEKPKATAPAPEQNTPYKALCEELAGMLNSFAEGERTTAGHALRTAQCAKKLAQAAKLPADAQERVYLMGLLHDIGNMDVPAEIINKPEALTEEETAAVRAHAMRGYALLKDIKAVQGLAAAARWHHEHFDGTGYPDGIAGNDIPAEVRLLAVADACAAMSEKRSYREMLPMSEIRQALEDGRGTQFDPQYADLMLLLLEKGEPDPVEEAPEPEEAAAEPEAAPEPPPLPEDPMERLQAVGFDTEAGLRCCLGDAGFYKSMLLDFSTQAEKRCAKLNMALEKRMWDGYRVYSHDLREACVTVGAASLADLAGSMEDAAKQADKAYIEANHEALLAALEEAAGHAGYAASK
;
A
#
# COMPACT_ATOMS: atom_id res chain seq x y z
N MET A 1 -31.72 7.92 -9.24
CA MET A 1 -31.00 8.53 -10.39
C MET A 1 -29.54 8.18 -10.19
N GLN A 2 -28.82 7.71 -11.21
CA GLN A 2 -27.38 7.44 -11.09
C GLN A 2 -26.63 8.77 -10.90
N GLU A 3 -25.73 8.85 -9.92
CA GLU A 3 -24.94 10.05 -9.66
C GLU A 3 -24.05 10.38 -10.87
N LEU A 4 -23.98 11.67 -11.20
CA LEU A 4 -23.13 12.22 -12.25
C LEU A 4 -21.83 12.75 -11.64
N ILE A 5 -20.73 12.11 -12.02
CA ILE A 5 -19.37 12.54 -11.67
C ILE A 5 -18.76 13.25 -12.89
N LEU A 6 -18.22 14.44 -12.68
CA LEU A 6 -17.42 15.12 -13.71
C LEU A 6 -15.93 14.87 -13.45
N VAL A 7 -15.19 14.49 -14.49
CA VAL A 7 -13.73 14.40 -14.47
C VAL A 7 -13.17 15.54 -15.30
N VAL A 8 -12.47 16.46 -14.67
CA VAL A 8 -11.91 17.66 -15.28
C VAL A 8 -10.40 17.62 -15.15
N ASP A 9 -9.74 17.31 -16.25
CA ASP A 9 -8.29 17.09 -16.29
C ASP A 9 -7.78 17.50 -17.69
N GLY A 10 -6.59 18.09 -17.81
CA GLY A 10 -6.02 18.45 -19.11
C GLY A 10 -5.60 17.22 -19.94
N ASP A 11 -5.19 16.15 -19.26
CA ASP A 11 -4.71 14.91 -19.86
C ASP A 11 -5.86 13.96 -20.27
N GLY A 12 -5.87 13.58 -21.55
CA GLY A 12 -6.87 12.66 -22.07
C GLY A 12 -6.74 11.22 -21.55
N PHE A 13 -5.55 10.80 -21.12
CA PHE A 13 -5.31 9.51 -20.50
C PHE A 13 -5.98 9.44 -19.12
N HIS A 14 -5.74 10.42 -18.24
CA HIS A 14 -6.38 10.49 -16.92
C HIS A 14 -7.91 10.46 -17.04
N ARG A 15 -8.49 11.30 -17.91
CA ARG A 15 -9.95 11.31 -18.13
C ARG A 15 -10.50 9.95 -18.54
N ARG A 16 -9.86 9.26 -19.50
CA ARG A 16 -10.31 7.94 -19.97
C ARG A 16 -10.20 6.86 -18.89
N THR A 17 -9.13 6.89 -18.10
CA THR A 17 -8.90 5.93 -17.01
C THR A 17 -9.94 6.10 -15.91
N ALA A 18 -10.13 7.33 -15.41
CA ALA A 18 -11.17 7.61 -14.41
C ALA A 18 -12.58 7.29 -14.94
N GLU A 19 -12.89 7.65 -16.19
CA GLU A 19 -14.18 7.33 -16.82
C GLU A 19 -14.46 5.83 -16.84
N ARG A 20 -13.48 5.01 -17.22
CA ARG A 20 -13.62 3.55 -17.24
C ARG A 20 -13.87 2.99 -15.83
N ILE A 21 -13.06 3.38 -14.85
CA ILE A 21 -13.17 2.92 -13.46
C ILE A 21 -14.55 3.26 -12.87
N LEU A 22 -14.98 4.51 -13.04
CA LEU A 22 -16.22 5.01 -12.45
C LEU A 22 -17.46 4.46 -13.16
N LYS A 23 -17.44 4.33 -14.51
CA LYS A 23 -18.55 3.71 -15.25
C LYS A 23 -18.71 2.22 -14.91
N ALA A 24 -17.61 1.48 -14.77
CA ALA A 24 -17.64 0.08 -14.35
C ALA A 24 -18.31 -0.10 -12.97
N SER A 25 -18.22 0.92 -12.12
CA SER A 25 -18.84 0.95 -10.78
C SER A 25 -20.25 1.54 -10.77
N GLY A 26 -20.86 1.76 -11.94
CA GLY A 26 -22.26 2.17 -12.07
C GLY A 26 -22.52 3.69 -12.04
N TYR A 27 -21.49 4.52 -12.01
CA TYR A 27 -21.64 5.98 -12.04
C TYR A 27 -21.83 6.50 -13.47
N ARG A 28 -22.57 7.61 -13.61
CA ARG A 28 -22.54 8.40 -14.84
C ARG A 28 -21.33 9.30 -14.80
N VAL A 29 -20.57 9.35 -15.89
CA VAL A 29 -19.33 10.14 -15.95
C VAL A 29 -19.36 11.10 -17.12
N GLY A 30 -19.01 12.36 -16.87
CA GLY A 30 -18.75 13.37 -17.89
C GLY A 30 -17.30 13.82 -17.85
N CYS A 31 -16.60 13.79 -18.99
CA CYS A 31 -15.20 14.19 -19.08
C CYS A 31 -15.09 15.59 -19.70
N LEU A 32 -14.39 16.51 -19.04
CA LEU A 32 -14.14 17.87 -19.50
C LEU A 32 -12.63 18.14 -19.51
N SER A 33 -12.13 18.86 -20.51
CA SER A 33 -10.69 19.07 -20.68
C SER A 33 -10.16 20.39 -20.12
N SER A 34 -11.03 21.26 -19.57
CA SER A 34 -10.61 22.56 -19.05
C SER A 34 -11.59 23.13 -18.01
N GLY A 35 -11.10 24.11 -17.24
CA GLY A 35 -11.89 24.80 -16.23
C GLY A 35 -13.02 25.64 -16.84
N GLU A 36 -12.80 26.25 -18.01
CA GLU A 36 -13.84 26.96 -18.76
C GLU A 36 -15.00 26.04 -19.14
N ALA A 37 -14.69 24.82 -19.58
CA ALA A 37 -15.70 23.83 -19.93
C ALA A 37 -16.53 23.42 -18.71
N LEU A 38 -15.88 23.23 -17.56
CA LEU A 38 -16.56 22.98 -16.29
C LEU A 38 -17.49 24.13 -15.90
N LEU A 39 -16.99 25.37 -15.91
CA LEU A 39 -17.78 26.54 -15.55
C LEU A 39 -18.95 26.78 -16.52
N ALA A 40 -18.78 26.47 -17.80
CA ALA A 40 -19.87 26.53 -18.78
C ALA A 40 -20.94 25.47 -18.49
N PHE A 41 -20.53 24.23 -18.21
CA PHE A 41 -21.44 23.13 -17.87
C PHE A 41 -22.27 23.45 -16.62
N MET A 42 -21.61 23.92 -15.55
CA MET A 42 -22.24 24.19 -14.25
C MET A 42 -23.16 25.43 -14.23
N LYS A 43 -23.28 26.19 -15.32
CA LYS A 43 -24.28 27.28 -15.43
C LYS A 43 -25.70 26.77 -15.63
N SER A 44 -25.87 25.63 -16.30
CA SER A 44 -27.18 25.06 -16.64
C SER A 44 -27.40 23.68 -16.07
N GLU A 45 -26.33 22.91 -15.89
CA GLU A 45 -26.37 21.51 -15.42
C GLU A 45 -25.86 21.38 -13.97
N LYS A 46 -26.13 20.22 -13.36
CA LYS A 46 -25.65 19.85 -12.02
C LYS A 46 -24.81 18.59 -12.10
N ALA A 47 -23.82 18.49 -11.22
CA ALA A 47 -23.04 17.29 -10.95
C ALA A 47 -23.16 16.93 -9.47
N ASP A 48 -23.01 15.65 -9.16
CA ASP A 48 -23.05 15.14 -7.79
C ASP A 48 -21.65 15.13 -7.16
N LEU A 49 -20.59 15.02 -7.98
CA LEU A 49 -19.20 15.14 -7.57
C LEU A 49 -18.32 15.60 -8.75
N ILE A 50 -17.25 16.33 -8.47
CA ILE A 50 -16.26 16.75 -9.47
C ILE A 50 -14.87 16.27 -9.05
N LEU A 51 -14.16 15.58 -9.95
CA LEU A 51 -12.72 15.40 -9.90
C LEU A 51 -12.07 16.54 -10.69
N LEU A 52 -11.21 17.34 -10.06
CA LEU A 52 -10.64 18.54 -10.65
C LEU A 52 -9.12 18.55 -10.55
N ASP A 53 -8.45 18.47 -11.69
CA ASP A 53 -7.04 18.80 -11.83
C ASP A 53 -6.79 20.26 -11.44
N LEU A 54 -5.83 20.46 -10.53
CA LEU A 54 -5.45 21.79 -10.06
C LEU A 54 -4.48 22.51 -11.00
N HIS A 55 -3.84 21.78 -11.93
CA HIS A 55 -2.84 22.27 -12.87
C HIS A 55 -3.36 22.34 -14.31
N LEU A 56 -4.59 22.82 -14.49
CA LEU A 56 -5.17 23.03 -15.81
C LEU A 56 -4.50 24.14 -16.62
N THR A 57 -4.47 23.95 -17.94
CA THR A 57 -4.10 25.02 -18.89
C THR A 57 -5.29 25.96 -19.14
N GLY A 58 -5.01 27.26 -19.30
CA GLY A 58 -6.05 28.29 -19.42
C GLY A 58 -6.39 28.90 -18.06
N ILE A 59 -7.64 28.80 -17.61
CA ILE A 59 -7.98 29.04 -16.21
C ILE A 59 -7.45 27.86 -15.37
N ASP A 60 -6.51 28.15 -14.46
CA ASP A 60 -5.97 27.15 -13.54
C ASP A 60 -7.06 26.53 -12.65
N GLY A 61 -6.80 25.35 -12.08
CA GLY A 61 -7.81 24.61 -11.33
C GLY A 61 -8.21 25.29 -10.02
N PHE A 62 -7.32 26.06 -9.40
CA PHE A 62 -7.64 26.85 -8.20
C PHE A 62 -8.63 27.99 -8.51
N ALA A 63 -8.36 28.77 -9.54
CA ALA A 63 -9.23 29.82 -10.04
C ALA A 63 -10.55 29.26 -10.57
N THR A 64 -10.53 28.07 -11.14
CA THR A 64 -11.72 27.32 -11.56
C THR A 64 -12.59 26.99 -10.35
N LEU A 65 -12.01 26.44 -9.29
CA LEU A 65 -12.72 26.09 -8.05
C LEU A 65 -13.34 27.32 -7.40
N GLN A 66 -12.62 28.44 -7.31
CA GLN A 66 -13.17 29.70 -6.77
C GLN A 66 -14.38 30.21 -7.58
N LYS A 67 -14.28 30.20 -8.91
CA LYS A 67 -15.38 30.63 -9.80
C LYS A 67 -16.56 29.65 -9.73
N LEU A 68 -16.30 28.36 -9.58
CA LEU A 68 -17.33 27.32 -9.43
C LEU A 68 -18.17 27.57 -8.18
N ARG A 69 -17.56 27.94 -7.06
CA ARG A 69 -18.28 28.22 -5.79
C ARG A 69 -19.21 29.43 -5.89
N ALA A 70 -19.00 30.34 -6.83
CA ALA A 70 -19.90 31.47 -7.10
C ALA A 70 -21.14 31.09 -7.94
N LEU A 71 -21.18 29.89 -8.54
CA LEU A 71 -22.31 29.42 -9.34
C LEU A 71 -23.37 28.75 -8.47
N PRO A 72 -24.68 28.93 -8.76
CA PRO A 72 -25.76 28.28 -7.99
C PRO A 72 -25.64 26.75 -7.92
N ASN A 73 -25.23 26.10 -9.01
CA ASN A 73 -25.03 24.66 -9.07
C ASN A 73 -23.64 24.21 -8.57
N GLY A 74 -22.71 25.14 -8.37
CA GLY A 74 -21.32 24.85 -7.95
C GLY A 74 -21.00 25.19 -6.49
N ALA A 75 -21.88 25.92 -5.79
CA ALA A 75 -21.66 26.37 -4.42
C ALA A 75 -21.41 25.22 -3.42
N ASN A 76 -22.14 24.10 -3.56
CA ASN A 76 -22.12 22.98 -2.61
C ASN A 76 -21.75 21.63 -3.24
N VAL A 77 -21.37 21.60 -4.53
CA VAL A 77 -20.94 20.35 -5.16
C VAL A 77 -19.59 19.91 -4.57
N PRO A 78 -19.43 18.67 -4.09
CA PRO A 78 -18.15 18.22 -3.59
C PRO A 78 -17.13 18.11 -4.73
N VAL A 79 -15.89 18.49 -4.43
CA VAL A 79 -14.76 18.51 -5.34
C VAL A 79 -13.60 17.72 -4.72
N LEU A 80 -13.13 16.70 -5.44
CA LEU A 80 -11.87 16.03 -5.15
C LEU A 80 -10.80 16.58 -6.09
N ALA A 81 -9.70 17.08 -5.53
CA ALA A 81 -8.57 17.56 -6.31
C ALA A 81 -7.79 16.39 -6.94
N LEU A 82 -7.35 16.52 -8.18
CA LEU A 82 -6.41 15.58 -8.80
C LEU A 82 -4.99 16.16 -8.65
N ILE A 83 -4.05 15.33 -8.18
CA ILE A 83 -2.65 15.71 -7.98
C ILE A 83 -1.70 14.68 -8.60
N GLU A 84 -0.68 15.12 -9.32
CA GLU A 84 0.29 14.21 -9.98
C GLU A 84 1.29 13.59 -9.00
N LYS A 85 1.61 14.30 -7.92
CA LYS A 85 2.51 13.83 -6.87
C LYS A 85 1.98 14.27 -5.52
N TYR A 86 2.09 13.38 -4.55
CA TYR A 86 1.80 13.74 -3.17
C TYR A 86 2.86 14.73 -2.66
N ASN A 87 2.44 15.94 -2.33
CA ASN A 87 3.24 16.86 -1.55
C ASN A 87 2.33 17.63 -0.59
N ALA A 88 2.82 17.88 0.63
CA ALA A 88 2.05 18.49 1.70
C ALA A 88 1.60 19.93 1.37
N GLU A 89 2.30 20.60 0.45
CA GLU A 89 2.00 21.96 0.04
C GLU A 89 0.75 22.01 -0.85
N ASP A 90 0.62 21.09 -1.79
CA ASP A 90 -0.52 20.97 -2.71
C ASP A 90 -1.75 20.40 -1.99
N GLU A 91 -1.56 19.54 -0.99
CA GLU A 91 -2.64 19.13 -0.08
C GLU A 91 -3.19 20.34 0.69
N THR A 92 -2.31 21.12 1.32
CA THR A 92 -2.71 22.32 2.07
C THR A 92 -3.42 23.33 1.15
N LYS A 93 -2.91 23.53 -0.07
CA LYS A 93 -3.53 24.42 -1.07
C LYS A 93 -4.89 23.91 -1.54
N ALA A 94 -5.03 22.61 -1.82
CA ALA A 94 -6.28 22.01 -2.29
C ALA A 94 -7.39 22.14 -1.25
N VAL A 95 -7.10 21.80 0.00
CA VAL A 95 -8.06 21.94 1.12
C VAL A 95 -8.40 23.41 1.37
N SER A 96 -7.39 24.30 1.35
CA SER A 96 -7.61 25.75 1.52
C SER A 96 -8.46 26.36 0.40
N ALA A 97 -8.40 25.78 -0.81
CA ALA A 97 -9.22 26.19 -1.95
C ALA A 97 -10.66 25.65 -1.91
N GLY A 98 -10.98 24.80 -0.93
CA GLY A 98 -12.31 24.26 -0.71
C GLY A 98 -12.59 22.94 -1.40
N ALA A 99 -11.56 22.13 -1.66
CA ALA A 99 -11.70 20.73 -2.02
C ALA A 99 -11.96 19.87 -0.78
N GLU A 100 -12.79 18.83 -0.93
CA GLU A 100 -13.18 17.89 0.12
C GLU A 100 -12.11 16.83 0.39
N GLY A 101 -11.17 16.67 -0.55
CA GLY A 101 -10.07 15.73 -0.52
C GLY A 101 -9.28 15.78 -1.83
N PHE A 102 -8.38 14.84 -2.01
CA PHE A 102 -7.58 14.71 -3.22
C PHE A 102 -7.46 13.24 -3.64
N VAL A 103 -7.11 13.04 -4.90
CA VAL A 103 -6.79 11.74 -5.51
C VAL A 103 -5.50 11.92 -6.29
N VAL A 104 -4.54 11.03 -6.05
CA VAL A 104 -3.28 11.02 -6.78
C VAL A 104 -3.49 10.41 -8.17
N THR A 105 -2.93 11.02 -9.20
CA THR A 105 -2.83 10.49 -10.56
C THR A 105 -1.43 9.93 -10.81
N PRO A 106 -1.27 8.79 -11.50
CA PRO A 106 -2.31 7.96 -12.12
C PRO A 106 -3.19 7.25 -11.08
N PHE A 107 -4.44 6.95 -11.46
CA PHE A 107 -5.44 6.43 -10.53
C PHE A 107 -5.20 4.97 -10.16
N THR A 108 -5.08 4.69 -8.86
CA THR A 108 -5.39 3.36 -8.33
C THR A 108 -6.92 3.20 -8.28
N PRO A 109 -7.53 2.22 -8.98
CA PRO A 109 -8.98 2.11 -9.10
C PRO A 109 -9.73 2.02 -7.76
N SER A 110 -9.21 1.23 -6.81
CA SER A 110 -9.78 1.08 -5.46
C SER A 110 -9.78 2.40 -4.68
N VAL A 111 -8.66 3.13 -4.71
CA VAL A 111 -8.49 4.42 -4.04
C VAL A 111 -9.42 5.47 -4.63
N LEU A 112 -9.52 5.54 -5.97
CA LEU A 112 -10.43 6.47 -6.65
C LEU A 112 -11.89 6.19 -6.25
N LEU A 113 -12.32 4.93 -6.31
CA LEU A 113 -13.69 4.54 -5.98
C LEU A 113 -14.03 4.78 -4.51
N LEU A 114 -13.11 4.49 -3.60
CA LEU A 114 -13.28 4.72 -2.18
C LEU A 114 -13.44 6.22 -1.87
N ASN A 115 -12.56 7.06 -2.41
CA ASN A 115 -12.63 8.51 -2.22
C ASN A 115 -13.93 9.09 -2.81
N VAL A 116 -14.33 8.65 -4.00
CA VAL A 116 -15.60 9.06 -4.62
C VAL A 116 -16.79 8.66 -3.75
N ARG A 117 -16.87 7.39 -3.33
CA ARG A 117 -17.98 6.88 -2.52
C ARG A 117 -18.08 7.61 -1.18
N ASN A 118 -16.97 7.73 -0.46
CA ASN A 118 -16.93 8.41 0.83
C ASN A 118 -17.35 9.87 0.71
N THR A 119 -16.90 10.55 -0.35
CA THR A 119 -17.23 11.96 -0.57
C THR A 119 -18.71 12.15 -0.91
N LEU A 120 -19.28 11.27 -1.75
CA LEU A 120 -20.71 11.28 -2.07
C LEU A 120 -21.58 10.98 -0.84
N GLU A 121 -21.21 9.98 -0.04
CA GLU A 121 -21.91 9.64 1.21
C GLU A 121 -21.88 10.83 2.19
N LEU A 122 -20.71 11.48 2.37
CA LEU A 122 -20.58 12.66 3.22
C LEU A 122 -21.37 13.87 2.69
N ALA A 123 -21.40 14.08 1.38
CA ALA A 123 -22.19 15.14 0.76
C ALA A 123 -23.69 14.90 0.93
N GLY A 124 -24.14 13.65 0.81
CA GLY A 124 -25.53 13.24 1.06
C GLY A 124 -25.98 13.52 2.50
N LEU A 125 -25.11 13.26 3.48
CA LEU A 125 -25.36 13.57 4.89
C LEU A 125 -25.44 15.09 5.15
N ARG A 126 -24.58 15.89 4.50
CA ARG A 126 -24.57 17.36 4.62
C ARG A 126 -25.81 18.03 4.01
N GLY A 127 -26.39 17.43 2.96
CA GLY A 127 -27.64 17.91 2.33
C GLY A 127 -28.88 17.81 3.21
N GLY A 128 -28.83 17.03 4.30
CA GLY A 128 -29.94 16.84 5.25
C GLY A 128 -29.83 17.63 6.56
N ILE A 129 -28.73 18.35 6.82
CA ILE A 129 -28.44 18.94 8.13
C ILE A 129 -28.59 20.47 8.07
N LYS A 130 -29.66 21.00 8.67
CA LYS A 130 -29.62 22.33 9.29
C LYS A 130 -28.70 22.22 10.52
N GLN A 131 -27.64 23.05 10.61
CA GLN A 131 -26.86 23.19 11.85
C GLN A 131 -27.77 23.58 13.04
N PRO A 132 -27.40 23.39 14.33
CA PRO A 132 -26.08 22.98 14.88
C PRO A 132 -26.16 21.86 15.97
N GLU A 133 -25.00 21.30 16.36
CA GLU A 133 -24.45 21.25 17.74
C GLU A 133 -23.29 20.24 17.86
N LYS A 134 -22.33 20.56 18.73
CA LYS A 134 -21.08 19.81 18.99
C LYS A 134 -21.35 18.33 19.31
N PRO A 135 -20.67 17.34 18.70
CA PRO A 135 -20.87 15.96 19.09
C PRO A 135 -20.03 15.59 20.31
N LYS A 136 -20.70 15.06 21.34
CA LYS A 136 -20.13 14.22 22.39
C LYS A 136 -19.62 12.92 21.80
N ALA A 137 -18.53 12.42 22.37
CA ALA A 137 -17.91 11.15 22.05
C ALA A 137 -18.88 9.98 22.29
N THR A 138 -19.26 9.31 21.21
CA THR A 138 -19.67 7.90 21.19
C THR A 138 -19.24 7.33 19.84
N ALA A 139 -18.19 6.50 19.84
CA ALA A 139 -17.79 5.73 18.67
C ALA A 139 -18.88 4.69 18.35
N PRO A 140 -19.25 4.46 17.07
CA PRO A 140 -20.17 3.39 16.73
C PRO A 140 -19.44 2.03 16.69
N ALA A 141 -20.17 0.97 17.06
CA ALA A 141 -19.74 -0.43 17.10
C ALA A 141 -19.62 -1.06 15.69
N PRO A 142 -18.85 -2.17 15.51
CA PRO A 142 -18.50 -2.68 14.20
C PRO A 142 -19.46 -3.78 13.70
N GLU A 143 -19.96 -3.62 12.48
CA GLU A 143 -20.39 -4.73 11.64
C GLU A 143 -19.27 -5.01 10.61
N GLN A 144 -18.73 -6.24 10.64
CA GLN A 144 -17.89 -6.91 9.64
C GLN A 144 -16.81 -6.03 8.95
N ASN A 145 -15.66 -5.92 9.64
CA ASN A 145 -14.56 -5.00 9.34
C ASN A 145 -13.58 -5.47 8.23
N THR A 146 -14.08 -6.12 7.18
CA THR A 146 -13.25 -6.64 6.07
C THR A 146 -12.46 -5.55 5.31
N PRO A 147 -13.02 -4.35 5.01
CA PRO A 147 -12.29 -3.29 4.32
C PRO A 147 -11.21 -2.62 5.19
N TYR A 148 -11.45 -2.56 6.50
CA TYR A 148 -10.52 -1.97 7.46
C TYR A 148 -9.27 -2.82 7.65
N LYS A 149 -9.46 -4.13 7.76
CA LYS A 149 -8.38 -5.09 7.84
C LYS A 149 -7.55 -5.10 6.56
N ALA A 150 -8.20 -5.12 5.39
CA ALA A 150 -7.53 -5.10 4.10
C ALA A 150 -6.66 -3.84 3.92
N LEU A 151 -7.13 -2.67 4.37
CA LEU A 151 -6.33 -1.43 4.35
C LEU A 151 -5.09 -1.53 5.25
N CYS A 152 -5.21 -2.10 6.45
CA CYS A 152 -4.06 -2.30 7.32
C CYS A 152 -3.07 -3.33 6.74
N GLU A 153 -3.58 -4.39 6.10
CA GLU A 153 -2.75 -5.39 5.41
C GLU A 153 -2.06 -4.78 4.18
N GLU A 154 -2.70 -3.85 3.47
CA GLU A 154 -2.11 -3.09 2.36
C GLU A 154 -1.02 -2.13 2.84
N LEU A 155 -1.27 -1.36 3.91
CA LEU A 155 -0.27 -0.49 4.53
C LEU A 155 0.93 -1.28 5.07
N ALA A 156 0.69 -2.47 5.62
CA ALA A 156 1.76 -3.40 6.02
C ALA A 156 2.49 -3.98 4.80
N GLY A 157 1.79 -4.27 3.71
CA GLY A 157 2.39 -4.67 2.44
C GLY A 157 3.30 -3.58 1.85
N MET A 158 2.92 -2.30 1.98
CA MET A 158 3.78 -1.18 1.60
C MET A 158 5.09 -1.18 2.38
N LEU A 159 5.06 -1.34 3.70
CA LEU A 159 6.28 -1.47 4.52
C LEU A 159 7.20 -2.58 4.00
N ASN A 160 6.63 -3.71 3.65
CA ASN A 160 7.38 -4.86 3.15
C ASN A 160 8.09 -4.55 1.82
N SER A 161 7.46 -3.76 0.95
CA SER A 161 8.07 -3.34 -0.32
C SER A 161 9.20 -2.32 -0.14
N PHE A 162 9.20 -1.53 0.94
CA PHE A 162 10.31 -0.61 1.26
C PHE A 162 11.52 -1.32 1.88
N ALA A 163 11.31 -2.50 2.45
CA ALA A 163 12.37 -3.30 3.03
C ALA A 163 13.04 -4.26 2.02
N GLU A 164 12.94 -4.01 0.72
CA GLU A 164 13.61 -4.79 -0.32
C GLU A 164 15.13 -4.84 -0.07
N GLY A 165 15.59 -6.00 0.40
CA GLY A 165 16.89 -6.25 1.03
C GLY A 165 16.78 -7.18 2.24
N GLU A 166 15.57 -7.32 2.80
CA GLU A 166 15.32 -8.07 4.02
C GLU A 166 14.55 -9.37 3.77
N ARG A 167 15.07 -10.46 4.34
CA ARG A 167 14.28 -11.67 4.64
C ARG A 167 13.46 -11.53 5.93
N THR A 168 13.41 -10.34 6.55
CA THR A 168 13.15 -10.19 8.00
C THR A 168 11.93 -9.34 8.39
N THR A 169 11.61 -8.21 7.75
CA THR A 169 10.53 -7.31 8.24
C THR A 169 9.10 -7.75 7.92
N ALA A 170 8.85 -8.35 6.75
CA ALA A 170 7.52 -8.84 6.36
C ALA A 170 7.03 -10.00 7.24
N GLY A 171 7.94 -10.91 7.58
CA GLY A 171 7.68 -11.98 8.53
C GLY A 171 7.53 -11.44 9.96
N HIS A 172 8.32 -10.45 10.35
CA HIS A 172 8.32 -9.91 11.70
C HIS A 172 6.98 -9.25 12.06
N ALA A 173 6.49 -8.30 11.26
CA ALA A 173 5.23 -7.62 11.54
C ALA A 173 4.04 -8.59 11.64
N LEU A 174 3.98 -9.59 10.75
CA LEU A 174 2.94 -10.62 10.77
C LEU A 174 3.06 -11.55 11.99
N ARG A 175 4.27 -11.99 12.35
CA ARG A 175 4.51 -12.81 13.56
C ARG A 175 4.18 -12.04 14.82
N THR A 176 4.61 -10.79 14.92
CA THR A 176 4.26 -9.89 16.02
C THR A 176 2.74 -9.75 16.14
N ALA A 177 2.03 -9.52 15.04
CA ALA A 177 0.58 -9.45 15.01
C ALA A 177 -0.10 -10.75 15.49
N GLN A 178 0.36 -11.92 15.01
CA GLN A 178 -0.16 -13.22 15.41
C GLN A 178 0.11 -13.53 16.89
N CYS A 179 1.33 -13.25 17.35
CA CYS A 179 1.77 -13.38 18.74
C CYS A 179 0.90 -12.51 19.66
N ALA A 180 0.68 -11.25 19.28
CA ALA A 180 -0.14 -10.32 20.03
C ALA A 180 -1.62 -10.74 20.07
N LYS A 181 -2.16 -11.31 18.98
CA LYS A 181 -3.52 -11.87 18.95
C LYS A 181 -3.66 -13.07 19.88
N LYS A 182 -2.71 -14.00 19.88
CA LYS A 182 -2.68 -15.17 20.78
C LYS A 182 -2.57 -14.74 22.25
N LEU A 183 -1.72 -13.75 22.55
CA LEU A 183 -1.61 -13.17 23.88
C LEU A 183 -2.91 -12.48 24.32
N ALA A 184 -3.58 -11.73 23.43
CA ALA A 184 -4.88 -11.11 23.68
C ALA A 184 -5.99 -12.13 23.95
N GLN A 185 -5.97 -13.28 23.25
CA GLN A 185 -6.86 -14.41 23.50
C GLN A 185 -6.62 -15.03 24.88
N ALA A 186 -5.36 -15.25 25.26
CA ALA A 186 -4.98 -15.76 26.57
C ALA A 186 -5.38 -14.81 27.71
N ALA A 187 -5.27 -13.50 27.46
CA ALA A 187 -5.75 -12.43 28.34
C ALA A 187 -7.29 -12.30 28.36
N LYS A 188 -8.02 -13.10 27.54
CA LYS A 188 -9.48 -13.09 27.41
C LYS A 188 -10.06 -11.73 27.03
N LEU A 189 -9.34 -10.98 26.20
CA LEU A 189 -9.84 -9.71 25.68
C LEU A 189 -11.02 -9.95 24.73
N PRO A 190 -11.95 -8.99 24.61
CA PRO A 190 -13.02 -9.02 23.61
C PRO A 190 -12.49 -9.22 22.18
N ALA A 191 -13.29 -9.84 21.30
CA ALA A 191 -12.85 -10.17 19.93
C ALA A 191 -12.43 -8.93 19.11
N ASP A 192 -13.07 -7.79 19.33
CA ASP A 192 -12.70 -6.52 18.70
C ASP A 192 -11.36 -5.97 19.22
N ALA A 193 -11.05 -6.17 20.50
CA ALA A 193 -9.74 -5.84 21.06
C ALA A 193 -8.64 -6.79 20.56
N GLN A 194 -8.93 -8.10 20.42
CA GLN A 194 -8.00 -9.06 19.82
C GLN A 194 -7.65 -8.68 18.38
N GLU A 195 -8.65 -8.30 17.57
CA GLU A 195 -8.42 -7.88 16.19
C GLU A 195 -7.70 -6.52 16.13
N ARG A 196 -8.02 -5.59 17.03
CA ARG A 196 -7.32 -4.30 17.11
C ARG A 196 -5.83 -4.47 17.41
N VAL A 197 -5.48 -5.33 18.37
CA VAL A 197 -4.09 -5.63 18.73
C VAL A 197 -3.36 -6.32 17.57
N TYR A 198 -4.03 -7.22 16.84
CA TYR A 198 -3.47 -7.80 15.62
C TYR A 198 -3.09 -6.72 14.59
N LEU A 199 -4.02 -5.78 14.32
CA LEU A 199 -3.75 -4.67 13.39
C LEU A 199 -2.69 -3.69 13.92
N MET A 200 -2.61 -3.49 15.23
CA MET A 200 -1.52 -2.75 15.85
C MET A 200 -0.16 -3.40 15.58
N GLY A 201 -0.08 -4.75 15.69
CA GLY A 201 1.15 -5.49 15.38
C GLY A 201 1.57 -5.38 13.91
N LEU A 202 0.63 -5.30 12.97
CA LEU A 202 0.96 -5.13 11.55
C LEU A 202 1.58 -3.75 11.23
N LEU A 203 1.20 -2.71 11.98
CA LEU A 203 1.51 -1.32 11.64
C LEU A 203 2.46 -0.63 12.63
N HIS A 204 2.89 -1.31 13.70
CA HIS A 204 3.70 -0.67 14.75
C HIS A 204 4.99 -0.07 14.22
N ASP A 205 5.62 -0.73 13.26
CA ASP A 205 6.88 -0.33 12.64
C ASP A 205 6.73 0.53 11.37
N ILE A 206 5.54 1.09 11.11
CA ILE A 206 5.29 1.81 9.85
C ILE A 206 6.18 3.03 9.60
N GLY A 207 6.80 3.56 10.66
CA GLY A 207 7.75 4.66 10.56
C GLY A 207 9.15 4.29 10.06
N ASN A 208 9.42 3.01 9.80
CA ASN A 208 10.70 2.52 9.29
C ASN A 208 10.90 2.78 7.79
N MET A 209 9.85 3.16 7.03
CA MET A 209 9.96 3.47 5.59
C MET A 209 11.02 4.53 5.25
N ASP A 210 11.30 5.44 6.19
CA ASP A 210 12.27 6.54 5.99
C ASP A 210 13.67 6.25 6.56
N VAL A 211 13.91 5.05 7.12
CA VAL A 211 15.23 4.68 7.65
C VAL A 211 16.00 3.89 6.58
N PRO A 212 17.20 4.32 6.19
CA PRO A 212 18.01 3.60 5.20
C PRO A 212 18.28 2.15 5.64
N ALA A 213 18.15 1.21 4.69
CA ALA A 213 18.35 -0.21 4.94
C ALA A 213 19.76 -0.53 5.48
N GLU A 214 20.77 0.26 5.13
CA GLU A 214 22.15 0.11 5.61
C GLU A 214 22.28 0.44 7.10
N ILE A 215 21.40 1.28 7.66
CA ILE A 215 21.36 1.60 9.09
C ILE A 215 20.58 0.51 9.84
N ILE A 216 19.42 0.09 9.31
CA ILE A 216 18.60 -0.96 9.92
C ILE A 216 19.37 -2.28 10.02
N ASN A 217 20.14 -2.62 8.97
CA ASN A 217 20.81 -3.93 8.83
C ASN A 217 22.27 -3.94 9.27
N LYS A 218 22.74 -2.89 9.94
CA LYS A 218 24.13 -2.78 10.37
C LYS A 218 24.46 -3.86 11.42
N PRO A 219 25.47 -4.73 11.18
CA PRO A 219 25.83 -5.77 12.14
C PRO A 219 26.60 -5.23 13.34
N GLU A 220 27.24 -4.06 13.21
CA GLU A 220 27.89 -3.36 14.31
C GLU A 220 26.89 -2.53 15.15
N ALA A 221 27.32 -2.14 16.35
CA ALA A 221 26.56 -1.20 17.16
C ALA A 221 26.32 0.11 16.39
N LEU A 222 25.07 0.57 16.40
CA LEU A 222 24.68 1.86 15.84
C LEU A 222 25.38 3.00 16.58
N THR A 223 25.75 4.06 15.87
CA THR A 223 26.18 5.32 16.49
C THR A 223 25.01 5.97 17.24
N GLU A 224 25.30 7.00 18.05
CA GLU A 224 24.24 7.75 18.73
C GLU A 224 23.28 8.40 17.72
N GLU A 225 23.80 8.91 16.61
CA GLU A 225 23.00 9.51 15.53
C GLU A 225 22.14 8.47 14.81
N GLU A 226 22.71 7.30 14.49
CA GLU A 226 21.98 6.18 13.87
C GLU A 226 20.89 5.65 14.81
N THR A 227 21.19 5.51 16.10
CA THR A 227 20.23 5.12 17.13
C THR A 227 19.09 6.12 17.23
N ALA A 228 19.38 7.42 17.20
CA ALA A 228 18.35 8.46 17.22
C ALA A 228 17.46 8.42 15.95
N ALA A 229 18.06 8.15 14.78
CA ALA A 229 17.34 8.02 13.53
C ALA A 229 16.37 6.82 13.51
N VAL A 230 16.82 5.68 14.05
CA VAL A 230 16.00 4.48 14.24
C VAL A 230 14.89 4.76 15.24
N ARG A 231 15.18 5.28 16.44
CA ARG A 231 14.17 5.59 17.46
C ARG A 231 13.07 6.56 16.98
N ALA A 232 13.41 7.44 16.03
CA ALA A 232 12.45 8.37 15.46
C ALA A 232 11.34 7.68 14.63
N HIS A 233 11.44 6.39 14.31
CA HIS A 233 10.39 5.66 13.60
C HIS A 233 9.07 5.67 14.39
N ALA A 234 9.13 5.58 15.72
CA ALA A 234 7.92 5.57 16.54
C ALA A 234 7.10 6.87 16.34
N MET A 235 7.80 8.00 16.28
CA MET A 235 7.20 9.31 16.02
C MET A 235 6.74 9.49 14.57
N ARG A 236 7.51 8.97 13.59
CA ARG A 236 7.12 9.00 12.18
C ARG A 236 5.90 8.13 11.91
N GLY A 237 5.88 6.91 12.43
CA GLY A 237 4.75 5.98 12.31
C GLY A 237 3.49 6.56 12.94
N TYR A 238 3.62 7.18 14.11
CA TYR A 238 2.50 7.94 14.70
C TYR A 238 2.02 9.07 13.78
N ALA A 239 2.93 9.85 13.19
CA ALA A 239 2.58 10.95 12.30
C ALA A 239 1.88 10.47 11.02
N LEU A 240 2.28 9.32 10.48
CA LEU A 240 1.63 8.68 9.33
C LEU A 240 0.21 8.21 9.65
N LEU A 241 -0.01 7.64 10.83
CA LEU A 241 -1.28 6.99 11.18
C LEU A 241 -2.31 7.94 11.82
N LYS A 242 -1.88 8.96 12.57
CA LYS A 242 -2.78 9.78 13.43
C LYS A 242 -3.88 10.53 12.67
N ASP A 243 -3.64 10.90 11.42
CA ASP A 243 -4.56 11.71 10.60
C ASP A 243 -5.45 10.84 9.69
N ILE A 244 -5.16 9.54 9.59
CA ILE A 244 -5.96 8.58 8.84
C ILE A 244 -7.09 8.08 9.74
N LYS A 245 -8.29 8.63 9.59
CA LYS A 245 -9.47 8.30 10.44
C LYS A 245 -9.74 6.80 10.61
N ALA A 246 -9.46 5.99 9.58
CA ALA A 246 -9.62 4.55 9.66
C ALA A 246 -8.68 3.94 10.72
N VAL A 247 -7.38 4.26 10.66
CA VAL A 247 -6.32 3.63 11.48
C VAL A 247 -5.83 4.51 12.64
N GLN A 248 -6.44 5.67 12.87
CA GLN A 248 -6.09 6.60 13.95
C GLN A 248 -6.03 5.91 15.32
N GLY A 249 -6.92 4.92 15.56
CA GLY A 249 -6.93 4.12 16.79
C GLY A 249 -5.74 3.17 16.96
N LEU A 250 -4.91 2.99 15.93
CA LEU A 250 -3.70 2.16 15.92
C LEU A 250 -2.43 3.00 16.07
N ALA A 251 -2.51 4.32 15.90
CA ALA A 251 -1.35 5.22 15.95
C ALA A 251 -0.59 5.15 17.28
N ALA A 252 -1.29 4.85 18.39
CA ALA A 252 -0.68 4.64 19.70
C ALA A 252 0.32 3.48 19.72
N ALA A 253 0.08 2.41 18.94
CA ALA A 253 1.02 1.30 18.81
C ALA A 253 2.32 1.77 18.17
N ALA A 254 2.25 2.47 17.04
CA ALA A 254 3.45 3.02 16.41
C ALA A 254 4.20 3.99 17.33
N ARG A 255 3.48 4.82 18.09
CA ARG A 255 4.11 5.81 18.99
C ARG A 255 4.80 5.17 20.20
N TRP A 256 4.19 4.17 20.83
CA TRP A 256 4.53 3.80 22.21
C TRP A 256 4.91 2.32 22.39
N HIS A 257 5.03 1.52 21.34
CA HIS A 257 5.42 0.11 21.48
C HIS A 257 6.83 -0.10 22.07
N HIS A 258 7.67 0.95 22.08
CA HIS A 258 8.98 0.96 22.75
C HIS A 258 9.00 1.69 24.11
N GLU A 259 7.84 2.08 24.63
CA GLU A 259 7.76 2.53 26.02
C GLU A 259 7.94 1.34 26.96
N HIS A 260 8.72 1.54 28.01
CA HIS A 260 8.95 0.51 29.03
C HIS A 260 7.99 0.72 30.20
N PHE A 261 7.55 -0.36 30.82
CA PHE A 261 6.63 -0.31 31.96
C PHE A 261 7.17 0.54 33.14
N ASP A 262 8.49 0.63 33.32
CA ASP A 262 9.15 1.46 34.32
C ASP A 262 9.41 2.93 33.90
N GLY A 263 9.07 3.31 32.66
CA GLY A 263 9.28 4.65 32.11
C GLY A 263 10.68 4.91 31.53
N THR A 264 11.53 3.89 31.40
CA THR A 264 12.87 4.03 30.78
C THR A 264 12.87 3.94 29.25
N GLY A 265 11.70 3.72 28.66
CA GLY A 265 11.50 3.61 27.22
C GLY A 265 11.43 4.95 26.50
N TYR A 266 10.95 4.91 25.26
CA TYR A 266 10.86 6.08 24.38
C TYR A 266 9.60 5.98 23.50
N PRO A 267 9.12 7.08 22.88
CA PRO A 267 9.70 8.43 22.78
C PRO A 267 9.35 9.40 23.92
N ASP A 268 8.28 9.15 24.68
CA ASP A 268 7.72 10.09 25.64
C ASP A 268 8.09 9.76 27.11
N GLY A 269 8.58 8.53 27.38
CA GLY A 269 8.99 8.11 28.73
C GLY A 269 7.82 7.91 29.67
N ILE A 270 6.67 7.51 29.12
CA ILE A 270 5.46 7.21 29.91
C ILE A 270 5.60 5.84 30.59
N ALA A 271 4.96 5.65 31.74
CA ALA A 271 5.20 4.48 32.59
C ALA A 271 3.89 3.82 33.05
N GLY A 272 3.98 2.53 33.38
CA GLY A 272 2.90 1.77 33.99
C GLY A 272 1.61 1.82 33.17
N ASN A 273 0.51 2.20 33.83
CA ASN A 273 -0.82 2.24 33.22
C ASN A 273 -1.08 3.48 32.34
N ASP A 274 -0.14 4.42 32.26
CA ASP A 274 -0.23 5.54 31.32
C ASP A 274 0.03 5.05 29.87
N ILE A 275 0.70 3.90 29.73
CA ILE A 275 0.81 3.17 28.46
C ILE A 275 -0.51 2.40 28.23
N PRO A 276 -1.18 2.57 27.07
CA PRO A 276 -2.40 1.82 26.77
C PRO A 276 -2.21 0.32 26.91
N ALA A 277 -3.24 -0.38 27.42
CA ALA A 277 -3.16 -1.82 27.70
C ALA A 277 -2.80 -2.64 26.45
N GLU A 278 -3.38 -2.30 25.31
CA GLU A 278 -3.08 -2.93 24.01
C GLU A 278 -1.62 -2.73 23.57
N VAL A 279 -1.03 -1.57 23.90
CA VAL A 279 0.38 -1.26 23.57
C VAL A 279 1.34 -2.01 24.50
N ARG A 280 1.03 -2.10 25.81
CA ARG A 280 1.80 -2.93 26.76
C ARG A 280 1.80 -4.40 26.36
N LEU A 281 0.65 -4.90 25.89
CA LEU A 281 0.52 -6.25 25.38
C LEU A 281 1.36 -6.43 24.10
N LEU A 282 1.27 -5.49 23.17
CA LEU A 282 2.03 -5.51 21.93
C LEU A 282 3.55 -5.53 22.18
N ALA A 283 4.06 -4.73 23.13
CA ALA A 283 5.49 -4.69 23.45
C ALA A 283 6.05 -6.06 23.88
N VAL A 284 5.26 -6.86 24.62
CA VAL A 284 5.62 -8.24 24.99
C VAL A 284 5.63 -9.15 23.76
N ALA A 285 4.61 -9.02 22.91
CA ALA A 285 4.48 -9.83 21.71
C ALA A 285 5.61 -9.56 20.69
N ASP A 286 5.96 -8.28 20.51
CA ASP A 286 7.04 -7.82 19.66
C ASP A 286 8.40 -8.35 20.13
N ALA A 287 8.73 -8.17 21.41
CA ALA A 287 9.97 -8.70 21.98
C ALA A 287 10.07 -10.24 21.82
N CYS A 288 8.97 -10.96 22.03
CA CYS A 288 8.93 -12.41 21.84
C CYS A 288 9.15 -12.78 20.37
N ALA A 289 8.48 -12.11 19.42
CA ALA A 289 8.61 -12.35 17.99
C ALA A 289 10.03 -12.03 17.49
N ALA A 290 10.61 -10.91 17.93
CA ALA A 290 11.97 -10.49 17.62
C ALA A 290 13.04 -11.47 18.14
N MET A 291 12.84 -12.04 19.33
CA MET A 291 13.76 -13.02 19.94
C MET A 291 13.64 -14.42 19.33
N SER A 292 12.45 -14.76 18.82
CA SER A 292 12.16 -16.06 18.20
C SER A 292 12.53 -16.09 16.71
N GLU A 293 13.10 -15.02 16.17
CA GLU A 293 13.44 -14.89 14.75
C GLU A 293 14.92 -15.20 14.47
N LYS A 294 15.17 -15.83 13.32
CA LYS A 294 16.51 -15.91 12.73
C LYS A 294 16.81 -14.62 11.97
N ARG A 295 17.80 -13.85 12.42
CA ARG A 295 18.22 -12.59 11.77
C ARG A 295 19.53 -12.77 11.03
N SER A 296 19.81 -11.92 10.03
CA SER A 296 21.05 -11.94 9.22
C SER A 296 22.34 -11.94 10.05
N TYR A 297 22.28 -11.47 11.29
CA TYR A 297 23.39 -11.36 12.24
C TYR A 297 23.24 -12.20 13.53
N ARG A 298 22.12 -12.95 13.71
CA ARG A 298 21.84 -13.71 14.94
C ARG A 298 21.00 -14.96 14.67
N GLU A 299 21.47 -16.11 15.14
CA GLU A 299 20.65 -17.33 15.20
C GLU A 299 19.49 -17.16 16.21
N MET A 300 18.42 -17.94 16.03
CA MET A 300 17.26 -17.94 16.93
C MET A 300 17.71 -18.16 18.38
N LEU A 301 17.17 -17.40 19.32
CA LEU A 301 17.45 -17.65 20.72
C LEU A 301 16.85 -18.99 21.17
N PRO A 302 17.58 -19.79 21.97
CA PRO A 302 16.98 -20.94 22.64
C PRO A 302 15.76 -20.50 23.46
N MET A 303 14.70 -21.31 23.47
CA MET A 303 13.48 -20.99 24.22
C MET A 303 13.72 -20.67 25.70
N SER A 304 14.76 -21.26 26.32
CA SER A 304 15.18 -20.92 27.68
C SER A 304 15.66 -19.48 27.83
N GLU A 305 16.36 -18.94 26.84
CA GLU A 305 16.86 -17.56 26.84
C GLU A 305 15.72 -16.55 26.59
N ILE A 306 14.77 -16.89 25.70
CA ILE A 306 13.57 -16.08 25.46
C ILE A 306 12.75 -15.93 26.74
N ARG A 307 12.52 -17.06 27.45
CA ARG A 307 11.83 -17.06 28.74
C ARG A 307 12.59 -16.24 29.79
N GLN A 308 13.90 -16.43 29.88
CA GLN A 308 14.72 -15.66 30.84
C GLN A 308 14.66 -14.16 30.56
N ALA A 309 14.72 -13.73 29.30
CA ALA A 309 14.62 -12.33 28.93
C ALA A 309 13.25 -11.71 29.30
N LEU A 310 12.16 -12.46 29.11
CA LEU A 310 10.83 -12.03 29.54
C LEU A 310 10.69 -11.97 31.07
N GLU A 311 11.31 -12.91 31.79
CA GLU A 311 11.36 -12.89 33.27
C GLU A 311 12.17 -11.71 33.79
N ASP A 312 13.33 -11.44 33.21
CA ASP A 312 14.24 -10.35 33.60
C ASP A 312 13.62 -8.98 33.29
N GLY A 313 12.88 -8.87 32.19
CA GLY A 313 12.15 -7.66 31.79
C GLY A 313 10.82 -7.45 32.51
N ARG A 314 10.37 -8.40 33.35
CA ARG A 314 9.07 -8.34 34.01
C ARG A 314 9.01 -7.21 35.04
N GLY A 315 8.09 -6.26 34.83
CA GLY A 315 7.89 -5.11 35.70
C GLY A 315 8.86 -3.95 35.45
N THR A 316 9.79 -4.12 34.50
CA THR A 316 10.71 -3.07 34.01
C THR A 316 10.37 -2.73 32.57
N GLN A 317 10.83 -3.53 31.61
CA GLN A 317 10.51 -3.39 30.20
C GLN A 317 9.04 -3.74 29.94
N PHE A 318 8.55 -4.82 30.56
CA PHE A 318 7.26 -5.41 30.27
C PHE A 318 6.28 -5.26 31.42
N ASP A 319 4.99 -5.11 31.08
CA ASP A 319 3.91 -5.27 32.04
C ASP A 319 3.94 -6.67 32.66
N PRO A 320 4.00 -6.80 34.00
CA PRO A 320 4.01 -8.09 34.67
C PRO A 320 2.87 -9.02 34.25
N GLN A 321 1.66 -8.47 34.06
CA GLN A 321 0.48 -9.25 33.71
C GLN A 321 0.65 -9.92 32.34
N TYR A 322 1.14 -9.19 31.35
CA TYR A 322 1.30 -9.70 29.98
C TYR A 322 2.55 -10.56 29.83
N ALA A 323 3.63 -10.24 30.56
CA ALA A 323 4.83 -11.07 30.63
C ALA A 323 4.53 -12.45 31.23
N ASP A 324 3.82 -12.51 32.37
CA ASP A 324 3.45 -13.79 33.00
C ASP A 324 2.52 -14.62 32.09
N LEU A 325 1.59 -13.97 31.38
CA LEU A 325 0.74 -14.65 30.40
C LEU A 325 1.54 -15.21 29.21
N MET A 326 2.50 -14.44 28.70
CA MET A 326 3.37 -14.92 27.60
C MET A 326 4.23 -16.10 28.06
N LEU A 327 4.82 -16.04 29.25
CA LEU A 327 5.59 -17.16 29.82
C LEU A 327 4.75 -18.44 29.91
N LEU A 328 3.50 -18.33 30.37
CA LEU A 328 2.55 -19.45 30.41
C LEU A 328 2.18 -20.00 29.03
N LEU A 329 2.11 -19.14 28.00
CA LEU A 329 1.89 -19.58 26.63
C LEU A 329 3.12 -20.34 26.11
N LEU A 330 4.32 -19.79 26.32
CA LEU A 330 5.58 -20.41 25.90
C LEU A 330 5.83 -21.76 26.60
N GLU A 331 5.38 -21.95 27.84
CA GLU A 331 5.41 -23.26 28.52
C GLU A 331 4.51 -24.30 27.84
N LYS A 332 3.41 -23.87 27.24
CA LYS A 332 2.46 -24.73 26.51
C LYS A 332 2.86 -24.97 25.06
N GLY A 333 3.93 -24.32 24.59
CA GLY A 333 4.37 -24.38 23.19
C GLY A 333 3.60 -23.45 22.26
N GLU A 334 2.99 -22.38 22.77
CA GLU A 334 2.23 -21.40 21.98
C GLU A 334 2.78 -19.97 22.20
N PRO A 335 2.77 -19.09 21.18
CA PRO A 335 2.76 -19.43 19.76
C PRO A 335 3.89 -20.41 19.42
N ASP A 336 3.67 -21.33 18.49
CA ASP A 336 4.76 -22.13 17.93
C ASP A 336 5.76 -21.15 17.30
N PRO A 337 7.02 -21.06 17.78
CA PRO A 337 8.01 -20.17 17.19
C PRO A 337 8.37 -20.58 15.75
N VAL A 338 7.84 -21.71 15.26
CA VAL A 338 8.05 -22.28 13.92
C VAL A 338 6.79 -22.22 13.03
N GLU A 339 5.78 -21.38 13.34
CA GLU A 339 4.71 -21.12 12.36
C GLU A 339 5.29 -20.26 11.21
N GLU A 340 6.04 -20.91 10.32
CA GLU A 340 6.65 -20.34 9.12
C GLU A 340 5.55 -19.72 8.23
N ALA A 341 5.73 -18.46 7.85
CA ALA A 341 5.03 -17.93 6.69
C ALA A 341 5.44 -18.78 5.48
N PRO A 342 4.52 -19.06 4.51
CA PRO A 342 4.89 -19.82 3.32
C PRO A 342 6.06 -19.11 2.62
N GLU A 343 7.21 -19.78 2.56
CA GLU A 343 8.36 -19.29 1.82
C GLU A 343 8.02 -19.26 0.31
N PRO A 344 8.41 -18.20 -0.43
CA PRO A 344 8.50 -18.31 -1.88
C PRO A 344 9.66 -19.27 -2.20
N GLU A 345 9.32 -20.37 -2.86
CA GLU A 345 10.22 -21.47 -3.18
C GLU A 345 11.29 -21.02 -4.21
N GLU A 346 12.48 -20.62 -3.75
CA GLU A 346 13.65 -20.42 -4.61
C GLU A 346 14.32 -21.77 -4.90
N ALA A 347 13.98 -22.36 -6.05
CA ALA A 347 14.66 -23.52 -6.58
C ALA A 347 16.06 -23.14 -7.11
N ALA A 348 17.10 -23.35 -6.29
CA ALA A 348 18.48 -23.34 -6.76
C ALA A 348 18.93 -24.78 -7.10
N ALA A 349 18.92 -25.12 -8.39
CA ALA A 349 19.63 -26.28 -8.93
C ALA A 349 20.46 -25.86 -10.14
N GLU A 350 21.77 -26.07 -10.07
CA GLU A 350 22.69 -26.00 -11.22
C GLU A 350 22.51 -27.22 -12.15
N PRO A 351 22.93 -27.13 -13.44
CA PRO A 351 22.13 -27.66 -14.54
C PRO A 351 22.47 -29.11 -14.89
N GLU A 352 21.43 -29.95 -14.91
CA GLU A 352 21.36 -31.10 -15.80
C GLU A 352 20.46 -30.74 -16.98
N ALA A 353 20.85 -31.09 -18.20
CA ALA A 353 20.13 -30.71 -19.42
C ALA A 353 18.66 -31.16 -19.34
N ALA A 354 17.75 -30.18 -19.23
CA ALA A 354 16.34 -30.43 -19.01
C ALA A 354 15.71 -31.16 -20.22
N PRO A 355 14.85 -32.17 -19.98
CA PRO A 355 14.00 -32.71 -21.03
C PRO A 355 13.07 -31.61 -21.57
N GLU A 356 12.66 -31.72 -22.84
CA GLU A 356 11.75 -30.76 -23.47
C GLU A 356 10.51 -30.54 -22.58
N PRO A 357 10.10 -29.27 -22.33
CA PRO A 357 8.99 -28.98 -21.45
C PRO A 357 7.70 -29.62 -22.00
N PRO A 358 6.82 -30.11 -21.10
CA PRO A 358 5.54 -30.66 -21.51
C PRO A 358 4.72 -29.62 -22.30
N PRO A 359 3.84 -30.05 -23.21
CA PRO A 359 3.00 -29.13 -23.97
C PRO A 359 2.13 -28.29 -23.02
N LEU A 360 2.02 -27.00 -23.34
CA LEU A 360 1.25 -26.06 -22.52
C LEU A 360 -0.24 -26.48 -22.40
N PRO A 361 -0.87 -26.25 -21.24
CA PRO A 361 -2.30 -26.52 -21.03
C PRO A 361 -3.21 -25.84 -22.07
N GLU A 362 -4.35 -26.46 -22.35
CA GLU A 362 -5.40 -25.87 -23.20
C GLU A 362 -6.22 -24.80 -22.46
N ASP A 363 -6.34 -24.93 -21.13
CA ASP A 363 -7.01 -23.92 -20.31
C ASP A 363 -6.20 -22.61 -20.30
N PRO A 364 -6.82 -21.46 -20.62
CA PRO A 364 -6.15 -20.16 -20.69
C PRO A 364 -5.42 -19.75 -19.41
N MET A 365 -5.98 -20.07 -18.25
CA MET A 365 -5.46 -19.63 -16.96
C MET A 365 -4.33 -20.55 -16.51
N GLU A 366 -4.51 -21.87 -16.63
CA GLU A 366 -3.44 -22.83 -16.37
C GLU A 366 -2.25 -22.62 -17.32
N ARG A 367 -2.51 -22.23 -18.56
CA ARG A 367 -1.47 -21.87 -19.53
C ARG A 367 -0.68 -20.64 -19.11
N LEU A 368 -1.35 -19.60 -18.63
CA LEU A 368 -0.69 -18.39 -18.11
C LEU A 368 0.17 -18.72 -16.89
N GLN A 369 -0.36 -19.51 -15.95
CA GLN A 369 0.38 -19.98 -14.79
C GLN A 369 1.62 -20.80 -15.19
N ALA A 370 1.48 -21.70 -16.17
CA ALA A 370 2.58 -22.53 -16.66
C ALA A 370 3.73 -21.71 -17.31
N VAL A 371 3.46 -20.48 -17.75
CA VAL A 371 4.48 -19.56 -18.29
C VAL A 371 4.86 -18.44 -17.31
N GLY A 372 4.53 -18.61 -16.02
CA GLY A 372 5.00 -17.73 -14.96
C GLY A 372 4.13 -16.51 -14.68
N PHE A 373 2.88 -16.48 -15.14
CA PHE A 373 1.93 -15.44 -14.69
C PHE A 373 1.33 -15.80 -13.33
N ASP A 374 1.42 -14.87 -12.38
CA ASP A 374 0.57 -14.87 -11.19
C ASP A 374 -0.83 -14.38 -11.56
N THR A 375 -1.62 -15.30 -12.08
CA THR A 375 -2.99 -15.02 -12.48
C THR A 375 -3.89 -14.60 -11.31
N GLU A 376 -3.57 -14.99 -10.07
CA GLU A 376 -4.33 -14.60 -8.89
C GLU A 376 -4.07 -13.13 -8.54
N ALA A 377 -2.81 -12.71 -8.55
CA ALA A 377 -2.44 -11.29 -8.41
C ALA A 377 -3.04 -10.44 -9.53
N GLY A 378 -2.97 -10.89 -10.78
CA GLY A 378 -3.59 -10.20 -11.92
C GLY A 378 -5.12 -10.05 -11.77
N LEU A 379 -5.80 -11.11 -11.34
CA LEU A 379 -7.23 -11.07 -11.00
C LEU A 379 -7.52 -10.12 -9.84
N ARG A 380 -6.66 -10.06 -8.83
CA ARG A 380 -6.79 -9.15 -7.68
C ARG A 380 -6.66 -7.69 -8.11
N CYS A 381 -5.72 -7.37 -9.00
CA CYS A 381 -5.63 -6.06 -9.65
C CYS A 381 -6.90 -5.72 -10.45
N CYS A 382 -7.63 -6.74 -10.88
CA CYS A 382 -8.90 -6.63 -11.59
C CYS A 382 -10.15 -6.88 -10.70
N LEU A 383 -10.03 -6.76 -9.37
CA LEU A 383 -11.12 -6.92 -8.40
C LEU A 383 -11.83 -8.28 -8.45
N GLY A 384 -11.12 -9.33 -8.91
CA GLY A 384 -11.68 -10.67 -9.12
C GLY A 384 -12.62 -10.77 -10.32
N ASP A 385 -12.73 -9.72 -11.15
CA ASP A 385 -13.54 -9.73 -12.37
C ASP A 385 -12.75 -10.35 -13.53
N ALA A 386 -13.12 -11.57 -13.91
CA ALA A 386 -12.48 -12.30 -14.99
C ALA A 386 -12.64 -11.62 -16.37
N GLY A 387 -13.73 -10.89 -16.60
CA GLY A 387 -13.95 -10.15 -17.85
C GLY A 387 -13.08 -8.90 -17.94
N PHE A 388 -12.85 -8.24 -16.81
CA PHE A 388 -11.92 -7.14 -16.71
C PHE A 388 -10.46 -7.61 -16.84
N TYR A 389 -10.10 -8.71 -16.16
CA TYR A 389 -8.77 -9.31 -16.29
C TYR A 389 -8.46 -9.72 -17.73
N LYS A 390 -9.43 -10.33 -18.43
CA LYS A 390 -9.35 -10.63 -19.86
C LYS A 390 -9.07 -9.38 -20.72
N SER A 391 -9.73 -8.27 -20.40
CA SER A 391 -9.52 -6.99 -21.10
C SER A 391 -8.11 -6.43 -20.86
N MET A 392 -7.58 -6.57 -19.65
CA MET A 392 -6.21 -6.14 -19.32
C MET A 392 -5.15 -7.00 -20.00
N LEU A 393 -5.35 -8.32 -20.08
CA LEU A 393 -4.48 -9.22 -20.85
C LEU A 393 -4.47 -8.87 -22.35
N LEU A 394 -5.63 -8.51 -22.91
CA LEU A 394 -5.73 -8.06 -24.30
C LEU A 394 -5.03 -6.71 -24.53
N ASP A 395 -5.26 -5.73 -23.66
CA ASP A 395 -4.62 -4.42 -23.73
C ASP A 395 -3.09 -4.54 -23.55
N PHE A 396 -2.64 -5.44 -22.68
CA PHE A 396 -1.22 -5.75 -22.51
C PHE A 396 -0.61 -6.31 -23.81
N SER A 397 -1.23 -7.34 -24.37
CA SER A 397 -0.80 -8.01 -25.60
C SER A 397 -0.76 -7.05 -26.80
N THR A 398 -1.83 -6.29 -27.02
CA THR A 398 -1.95 -5.37 -28.18
C THR A 398 -0.99 -4.18 -28.14
N GLN A 399 -0.48 -3.82 -26.96
CA GLN A 399 0.46 -2.71 -26.80
C GLN A 399 1.93 -3.16 -26.79
N ALA A 400 2.21 -4.47 -26.80
CA ALA A 400 3.56 -5.01 -26.69
C ALA A 400 4.50 -4.47 -27.79
N GLU A 401 4.09 -4.53 -29.06
CA GLU A 401 4.88 -3.99 -30.19
C GLU A 401 5.22 -2.51 -30.00
N LYS A 402 4.27 -1.71 -29.50
CA LYS A 402 4.47 -0.29 -29.25
C LYS A 402 5.46 -0.05 -28.10
N ARG A 403 5.43 -0.88 -27.05
CA ARG A 403 6.39 -0.83 -25.94
C ARG A 403 7.79 -1.21 -26.41
N CYS A 404 7.92 -2.30 -27.20
CA CYS A 404 9.19 -2.69 -27.83
C CYS A 404 9.75 -1.55 -28.68
N ALA A 405 8.93 -0.92 -29.54
CA ALA A 405 9.37 0.19 -30.39
C ALA A 405 9.86 1.41 -29.59
N LYS A 406 9.19 1.75 -28.48
CA LYS A 406 9.61 2.84 -27.59
C LYS A 406 10.94 2.54 -26.89
N LEU A 407 11.11 1.32 -26.37
CA LEU A 407 12.33 0.88 -25.70
C LEU A 407 13.51 0.83 -26.68
N ASN A 408 13.33 0.25 -27.86
CA ASN A 408 14.32 0.26 -28.95
C ASN A 408 14.73 1.68 -29.33
N MET A 409 13.75 2.56 -29.60
CA MET A 409 14.02 3.96 -29.94
C MET A 409 14.81 4.66 -28.83
N ALA A 410 14.46 4.44 -27.56
CA ALA A 410 15.14 5.05 -26.43
C ALA A 410 16.59 4.55 -26.31
N LEU A 411 16.85 3.27 -26.56
CA LEU A 411 18.19 2.71 -26.59
C LEU A 411 19.02 3.27 -27.73
N GLU A 412 18.52 3.19 -28.97
CA GLU A 412 19.20 3.67 -30.19
C GLU A 412 19.58 5.15 -30.08
N LYS A 413 18.68 5.98 -29.56
CA LYS A 413 18.89 7.42 -29.38
C LYS A 413 19.58 7.79 -28.08
N ARG A 414 19.92 6.81 -27.24
CA ARG A 414 20.53 7.00 -25.91
C ARG A 414 19.73 7.95 -25.01
N MET A 415 18.40 7.87 -25.09
CA MET A 415 17.46 8.66 -24.29
C MET A 415 17.20 7.95 -22.95
N TRP A 416 18.16 7.99 -22.01
CA TRP A 416 18.10 7.22 -20.76
C TRP A 416 16.91 7.57 -19.87
N ASP A 417 16.53 8.85 -19.78
CA ASP A 417 15.32 9.26 -19.05
C ASP A 417 14.05 8.71 -19.72
N GLY A 418 14.02 8.67 -21.05
CA GLY A 418 12.93 8.07 -21.80
C GLY A 418 12.89 6.54 -21.61
N TYR A 419 14.07 5.90 -21.62
CA TYR A 419 14.21 4.48 -21.39
C TYR A 419 13.68 4.10 -20.01
N ARG A 420 14.06 4.86 -18.97
CA ARG A 420 13.53 4.71 -17.61
C ARG A 420 12.00 4.80 -17.57
N VAL A 421 11.42 5.82 -18.20
CA VAL A 421 9.96 6.00 -18.23
C VAL A 421 9.27 4.84 -18.95
N TYR A 422 9.84 4.32 -20.03
CA TYR A 422 9.27 3.19 -20.77
C TYR A 422 9.43 1.86 -20.04
N SER A 423 10.54 1.65 -19.32
CA SER A 423 10.72 0.48 -18.45
C SER A 423 9.75 0.50 -17.27
N HIS A 424 9.52 1.66 -16.66
CA HIS A 424 8.50 1.83 -15.62
C HIS A 424 7.08 1.56 -16.15
N ASP A 425 6.70 2.14 -17.30
CA ASP A 425 5.41 1.90 -17.95
C ASP A 425 5.21 0.41 -18.29
N LEU A 426 6.27 -0.29 -18.68
CA LEU A 426 6.24 -1.74 -18.89
C LEU A 426 6.06 -2.50 -17.57
N ARG A 427 6.83 -2.18 -16.53
CA ARG A 427 6.74 -2.82 -15.20
C ARG A 427 5.32 -2.74 -14.65
N GLU A 428 4.71 -1.56 -14.66
CA GLU A 428 3.33 -1.34 -14.19
C GLU A 428 2.31 -2.18 -14.97
N ALA A 429 2.48 -2.25 -16.29
CA ALA A 429 1.63 -3.07 -17.14
C ALA A 429 1.77 -4.57 -16.81
N CYS A 430 2.99 -5.04 -16.52
CA CYS A 430 3.26 -6.42 -16.13
C CYS A 430 2.64 -6.77 -14.77
N VAL A 431 2.80 -5.91 -13.76
CA VAL A 431 2.17 -6.09 -12.44
C VAL A 431 0.65 -6.24 -12.58
N THR A 432 0.03 -5.38 -13.38
CA THR A 432 -1.42 -5.38 -13.57
C THR A 432 -1.95 -6.69 -14.17
N VAL A 433 -1.20 -7.34 -15.05
CA VAL A 433 -1.60 -8.63 -15.65
C VAL A 433 -1.07 -9.85 -14.90
N GLY A 434 -0.23 -9.65 -13.88
CA GLY A 434 0.41 -10.72 -13.13
C GLY A 434 1.66 -11.31 -13.80
N ALA A 435 2.27 -10.63 -14.78
CA ALA A 435 3.51 -11.09 -15.43
C ALA A 435 4.75 -10.79 -14.56
N ALA A 436 4.87 -11.46 -13.41
CA ALA A 436 5.82 -11.14 -12.35
C ALA A 436 7.29 -11.11 -12.83
N SER A 437 7.77 -12.17 -13.48
CA SER A 437 9.18 -12.24 -13.93
C SER A 437 9.54 -11.14 -14.93
N LEU A 438 8.59 -10.74 -15.79
CA LEU A 438 8.79 -9.63 -16.71
C LEU A 438 8.72 -8.27 -16.00
N ALA A 439 7.91 -8.14 -14.94
CA ALA A 439 7.89 -6.95 -14.11
C ALA A 439 9.25 -6.74 -13.41
N ASP A 440 9.85 -7.81 -12.90
CA ASP A 440 11.17 -7.77 -12.24
C ASP A 440 12.28 -7.38 -13.21
N LEU A 441 12.26 -7.95 -14.42
CA LEU A 441 13.21 -7.59 -15.47
C LEU A 441 13.02 -6.13 -15.91
N ALA A 442 11.78 -5.68 -16.08
CA ALA A 442 11.49 -4.29 -16.43
C ALA A 442 11.92 -3.32 -15.30
N GLY A 443 11.74 -3.70 -14.03
CA GLY A 443 12.21 -2.94 -12.86
C GLY A 443 13.72 -2.83 -12.81
N SER A 444 14.43 -3.93 -13.02
CA SER A 444 15.90 -3.95 -13.11
C SER A 444 16.42 -3.02 -14.22
N MET A 445 15.73 -2.98 -15.35
CA MET A 445 16.05 -2.09 -16.48
C MET A 445 15.71 -0.62 -16.19
N GLU A 446 14.67 -0.36 -15.40
CA GLU A 446 14.33 0.98 -14.90
C GLU A 446 15.42 1.50 -13.95
N ASP A 447 15.87 0.68 -13.01
CA ASP A 447 16.86 1.07 -12.01
C ASP A 447 18.24 1.25 -12.63
N ALA A 448 18.63 0.39 -13.58
CA ALA A 448 19.82 0.61 -14.38
C ALA A 448 19.77 1.96 -15.13
N ALA A 449 18.59 2.36 -15.63
CA ALA A 449 18.43 3.67 -16.26
C ALA A 449 18.51 4.83 -15.26
N LYS A 450 18.01 4.68 -14.02
CA LYS A 450 18.16 5.67 -12.93
C LYS A 450 19.63 5.85 -12.53
N GLN A 451 20.37 4.76 -12.43
CA GLN A 451 21.77 4.73 -11.98
C GLN A 451 22.75 5.04 -13.12
N ALA A 452 22.25 5.30 -14.33
CA ALA A 452 23.03 5.47 -15.54
C ALA A 452 23.97 4.29 -15.87
N ASP A 453 23.58 3.07 -15.46
CA ASP A 453 24.26 1.82 -15.82
C ASP A 453 23.88 1.37 -17.24
N LYS A 454 24.54 2.00 -18.22
CA LYS A 454 24.31 1.76 -19.64
C LYS A 454 24.73 0.35 -20.08
N ALA A 455 25.77 -0.19 -19.44
CA ALA A 455 26.28 -1.51 -19.80
C ALA A 455 25.28 -2.60 -19.44
N TYR A 456 24.62 -2.48 -18.29
CA TYR A 456 23.54 -3.39 -17.91
C TYR A 456 22.35 -3.30 -18.87
N ILE A 457 21.92 -2.09 -19.25
CA ILE A 457 20.81 -1.91 -20.18
C ILE A 457 21.14 -2.54 -21.54
N GLU A 458 22.31 -2.24 -22.11
CA GLU A 458 22.73 -2.79 -23.40
C GLU A 458 22.85 -4.33 -23.38
N ALA A 459 23.30 -4.90 -22.26
CA ALA A 459 23.43 -6.35 -22.11
C ALA A 459 22.09 -7.10 -21.98
N ASN A 460 21.07 -6.46 -21.41
CA ASN A 460 19.80 -7.11 -21.06
C ASN A 460 18.61 -6.67 -21.94
N HIS A 461 18.80 -5.69 -22.83
CA HIS A 461 17.73 -5.15 -23.67
C HIS A 461 17.02 -6.21 -24.52
N GLU A 462 17.78 -7.02 -25.26
CA GLU A 462 17.23 -8.07 -26.12
C GLU A 462 16.43 -9.11 -25.31
N ALA A 463 16.91 -9.45 -24.11
CA ALA A 463 16.21 -10.37 -23.21
C ALA A 463 14.88 -9.78 -22.72
N LEU A 464 14.84 -8.48 -22.39
CA LEU A 464 13.61 -7.79 -22.03
C LEU A 464 12.58 -7.80 -23.16
N LEU A 465 13.02 -7.54 -24.40
CA LEU A 465 12.12 -7.54 -25.55
C LEU A 465 11.57 -8.94 -25.85
N ALA A 466 12.43 -9.96 -25.83
CA ALA A 466 12.01 -11.34 -26.05
C ALA A 466 10.99 -11.80 -25.00
N ALA A 467 11.25 -11.51 -23.72
CA ALA A 467 10.33 -11.84 -22.63
C ALA A 467 8.99 -11.09 -22.74
N LEU A 468 9.00 -9.83 -23.20
CA LEU A 468 7.78 -9.07 -23.47
C LEU A 468 6.97 -9.67 -24.63
N GLU A 469 7.61 -10.04 -25.73
CA GLU A 469 6.93 -10.66 -26.88
C GLU A 469 6.31 -12.02 -26.52
N GLU A 470 7.03 -12.84 -25.76
CA GLU A 470 6.55 -14.13 -25.27
C GLU A 470 5.34 -13.95 -24.34
N ALA A 471 5.47 -13.10 -23.31
CA ALA A 471 4.39 -12.81 -22.38
C ALA A 471 3.15 -12.23 -23.10
N ALA A 472 3.35 -11.36 -24.08
CA ALA A 472 2.27 -10.77 -24.87
C ALA A 472 1.55 -11.83 -25.73
N GLY A 473 2.27 -12.80 -26.28
CA GLY A 473 1.69 -13.92 -27.02
C GLY A 473 0.78 -14.79 -26.14
N HIS A 474 1.23 -15.11 -24.93
CA HIS A 474 0.46 -15.90 -23.97
C HIS A 474 -0.77 -15.14 -23.44
N ALA A 475 -0.60 -13.86 -23.09
CA ALA A 475 -1.70 -12.99 -22.69
C ALA A 475 -2.74 -12.84 -23.81
N GLY A 476 -2.31 -12.66 -25.05
CA GLY A 476 -3.19 -12.56 -26.22
C GLY A 476 -3.97 -13.85 -26.49
N TYR A 477 -3.29 -15.01 -26.38
CA TYR A 477 -3.96 -16.31 -26.48
C TYR A 477 -5.03 -16.45 -25.40
N ALA A 478 -4.68 -16.20 -24.13
CA ALA A 478 -5.61 -16.34 -23.02
C ALA A 478 -6.80 -15.38 -23.13
N ALA A 479 -6.57 -14.15 -23.61
CA ALA A 479 -7.62 -13.18 -23.86
C ALA A 479 -8.52 -13.52 -25.07
N SER A 480 -8.08 -14.38 -25.98
CA SER A 480 -8.85 -14.78 -27.17
C SER A 480 -9.77 -15.99 -26.94
N LYS A 481 -9.50 -16.78 -25.90
CA LYS A 481 -10.29 -17.91 -25.45
C LYS A 481 -11.28 -17.47 -24.38
#